data_AF-A0A7S2LNX3-F1
#
_entry.id   AF-A0A7S2LNX3-F1
#
_cell.length_a   1.000
_cell.length_b   1.000
_cell.length_c   1.000
_cell.angle_alpha   90.00
_cell.angle_beta   90.00
_cell.angle_gamma   90.00
#
_symmetry.space_group_name_H-M   'P 1'
#
loop_
_entity.id
_entity.type
_entity.pdbx_description
1 polymer ?
#
loop_
_entity_poly.entity_id
_entity_poly.type
_entity_poly.pdbx_seq_one_letter_code
_entity_poly.pdbx_strand_id
1 'polypeptide(L)'
;MCLREADADDDYLAQYYDTNMSMLNHGGLTLVSRPFFEWGKFTMQLIRSAFTIADLLRAPASCFKEGKSLVLRNISIRSKLVILCQSNPLSFSTAAIDEVYKIILPKMIHARFAVVFRHWKSIHCEKHEVALRPKLKASVKVNNGKDYKKRPAAEQPGESVADTLFCIIVW
;
A
#
# COMPACT_ATOMS: atom_id res chain seq x y z
N MET A 1 -0.27 -4.52 -22.02
CA MET A 1 0.26 -3.93 -20.76
C MET A 1 1.49 -4.68 -20.29
N CYS A 2 1.52 -6.02 -20.41
CA CYS A 2 2.70 -6.80 -20.07
C CYS A 2 3.28 -7.52 -21.30
N LEU A 3 4.58 -7.78 -21.29
CA LEU A 3 5.39 -8.45 -22.31
C LEU A 3 6.08 -9.67 -21.67
N ARG A 4 6.44 -10.69 -22.46
CA ARG A 4 7.35 -11.73 -21.97
C ARG A 4 8.79 -11.22 -22.08
N GLU A 5 9.69 -11.80 -21.28
CA GLU A 5 11.12 -11.48 -21.35
C GLU A 5 11.69 -11.72 -22.76
N ALA A 6 11.28 -12.80 -23.43
CA ALA A 6 11.65 -13.10 -24.81
C ALA A 6 11.15 -12.06 -25.84
N ASP A 7 10.15 -11.26 -25.48
CA ASP A 7 9.55 -10.24 -26.35
C ASP A 7 10.02 -8.82 -25.98
N ALA A 8 10.88 -8.67 -24.97
CA ALA A 8 11.41 -7.38 -24.53
C ALA A 8 12.67 -7.03 -25.32
N ASP A 9 12.81 -5.76 -25.70
CA ASP A 9 14.02 -5.28 -26.38
C ASP A 9 15.21 -5.21 -25.40
N ASP A 10 16.43 -5.42 -25.93
CA ASP A 10 17.67 -5.44 -25.14
C ASP A 10 17.90 -4.11 -24.40
N ASP A 11 17.46 -3.00 -25.00
CA ASP A 11 17.52 -1.66 -24.40
C ASP A 11 16.64 -1.56 -23.14
N TYR A 12 15.44 -2.12 -23.17
CA TYR A 12 14.51 -2.15 -22.06
C TYR A 12 15.08 -3.02 -20.93
N LEU A 13 15.63 -4.19 -21.27
CA LEU A 13 16.25 -5.06 -20.29
C LEU A 13 17.43 -4.35 -19.62
N ALA A 14 18.31 -3.73 -20.39
CA ALA A 14 19.45 -2.98 -19.85
C ALA A 14 19.04 -1.79 -18.96
N GLN A 15 17.97 -1.07 -19.30
CA GLN A 15 17.58 0.16 -18.58
C GLN A 15 16.61 -0.07 -17.42
N TYR A 16 15.75 -1.08 -17.52
CA TYR A 16 14.61 -1.24 -16.62
C TYR A 16 14.58 -2.61 -15.92
N TYR A 17 15.48 -3.54 -16.28
CA TYR A 17 15.47 -4.92 -15.77
C TYR A 17 16.88 -5.47 -15.57
N ASP A 18 17.50 -5.12 -14.44
CA ASP A 18 18.86 -5.55 -14.14
C ASP A 18 18.99 -7.09 -13.96
N THR A 19 20.23 -7.58 -14.03
CA THR A 19 20.56 -9.01 -13.87
C THR A 19 20.03 -9.58 -12.55
N ASN A 20 19.96 -8.75 -11.51
CA ASN A 20 19.51 -9.17 -10.19
C ASN A 20 17.99 -9.41 -10.15
N MET A 21 17.22 -8.53 -10.80
CA MET A 21 15.79 -8.71 -11.02
C MET A 21 15.51 -9.91 -11.93
N SER A 22 16.30 -10.09 -13.00
CA SER A 22 16.19 -11.29 -13.86
C SER A 22 16.39 -12.58 -13.05
N MET A 23 17.42 -12.63 -12.18
CA MET A 23 17.68 -13.78 -11.30
C MET A 23 16.55 -14.06 -10.31
N LEU A 24 16.00 -13.02 -9.66
CA LEU A 24 14.87 -13.16 -8.72
C LEU A 24 13.59 -13.67 -9.41
N ASN A 25 13.45 -13.37 -10.70
CA ASN A 25 12.22 -13.63 -11.45
C ASN A 25 12.22 -14.97 -12.19
N HIS A 26 13.32 -15.73 -12.18
CA HIS A 26 13.45 -17.08 -12.76
C HIS A 26 12.86 -17.21 -14.19
N GLY A 27 12.88 -16.13 -14.99
CA GLY A 27 12.36 -16.09 -16.37
C GLY A 27 10.83 -16.20 -16.53
N GLY A 28 10.05 -16.11 -15.44
CA GLY A 28 8.61 -16.44 -15.43
C GLY A 28 7.65 -15.25 -15.39
N LEU A 29 8.13 -14.01 -15.20
CA LEU A 29 7.27 -12.85 -14.96
C LEU A 29 7.00 -12.02 -16.23
N THR A 30 5.76 -11.56 -16.33
CA THR A 30 5.31 -10.63 -17.37
C THR A 30 5.85 -9.23 -17.07
N LEU A 31 6.79 -8.76 -17.91
CA LEU A 31 7.41 -7.44 -17.83
C LEU A 31 6.40 -6.35 -18.18
N VAL A 32 6.45 -5.18 -17.56
CA VAL A 32 5.56 -4.07 -17.93
C VAL A 32 6.10 -3.40 -19.19
N SER A 33 5.29 -3.25 -20.23
CA SER A 33 5.81 -2.63 -21.46
C SER A 33 6.30 -1.20 -21.22
N ARG A 34 7.36 -0.81 -21.93
CA ARG A 34 8.07 0.46 -21.75
C ARG A 34 7.14 1.69 -21.59
N PRO A 35 6.09 1.90 -22.41
CA PRO A 35 5.22 3.05 -22.24
C PRO A 35 4.52 3.05 -20.87
N PHE A 36 4.02 1.89 -20.43
CA PHE A 36 3.32 1.76 -19.16
C PHE A 36 4.27 1.86 -17.97
N PHE A 37 5.54 1.47 -18.15
CA PHE A 37 6.57 1.62 -17.12
C PHE A 37 6.82 3.09 -16.79
N GLU A 38 6.99 3.96 -17.79
CA GLU A 38 7.17 5.40 -17.58
C GLU A 38 5.94 6.06 -16.93
N TRP A 39 4.74 5.66 -17.36
CA TRP A 39 3.50 6.08 -16.69
C TRP A 39 3.47 5.63 -15.22
N GLY A 40 3.86 4.38 -14.94
CA GLY A 40 3.94 3.83 -13.60
C GLY A 40 4.94 4.58 -12.72
N LYS A 41 6.12 4.90 -13.26
CA LYS A 41 7.16 5.69 -12.58
C LYS A 41 6.67 7.09 -12.20
N PHE A 42 6.07 7.81 -13.16
CA PHE A 42 5.43 9.11 -12.92
C PHE A 42 4.37 9.02 -11.81
N THR A 43 3.49 8.02 -11.89
CA THR A 43 2.41 7.81 -10.92
C THR A 43 2.97 7.52 -9.52
N MET A 44 3.99 6.67 -9.42
CA MET A 44 4.64 6.32 -8.16
C MET A 44 5.37 7.49 -7.51
N GLN A 45 5.94 8.41 -8.30
CA GLN A 45 6.54 9.64 -7.78
C GLN A 45 5.49 10.52 -7.07
N LEU A 46 4.32 10.70 -7.70
CA LEU A 46 3.21 11.45 -7.11
C LEU A 46 2.67 10.79 -5.84
N ILE A 47 2.49 9.46 -5.87
CA ILE A 47 2.06 8.70 -4.68
C ILE A 47 3.08 8.86 -3.55
N ARG A 48 4.38 8.81 -3.85
CA ARG A 48 5.44 8.99 -2.85
C ARG A 48 5.43 10.38 -2.22
N SER A 49 5.10 11.42 -2.98
CA SER A 49 4.97 12.78 -2.42
C SER A 49 3.68 13.00 -1.63
N ALA A 50 2.64 12.19 -1.87
CA ALA A 50 1.32 12.36 -1.25
C ALA A 50 1.22 11.84 0.19
N PHE A 51 2.16 11.01 0.63
CA PHE A 51 2.15 10.42 1.97
C PHE A 51 3.56 10.16 2.47
N THR A 52 3.96 10.93 3.48
CA THR A 52 5.28 10.85 4.09
C THR A 52 5.18 10.52 5.58
N ILE A 53 6.33 10.20 6.18
CA ILE A 53 6.43 10.04 7.64
C ILE A 53 6.07 11.35 8.36
N ALA A 54 6.42 12.49 7.79
CA ALA A 54 6.08 13.79 8.36
C ALA A 54 4.56 14.00 8.42
N ASP A 55 3.82 13.55 7.41
CA ASP A 55 2.35 13.60 7.42
C ASP A 55 1.75 12.69 8.49
N LEU A 56 2.32 11.50 8.68
CA LEU A 56 1.94 10.59 9.76
C LEU A 56 2.18 11.21 11.14
N LEU A 57 3.31 11.89 11.36
CA LEU A 57 3.62 12.54 12.63
C LEU A 57 2.69 13.73 12.91
N ARG A 58 2.27 14.46 11.86
CA ARG A 58 1.40 15.62 11.98
C ARG A 58 -0.07 15.25 12.22
N ALA A 59 -0.60 14.29 11.47
CA ALA A 59 -2.02 13.95 11.48
C ALA A 59 -2.26 12.45 11.20
N PRO A 60 -1.93 11.55 12.15
CA PRO A 60 -1.90 10.12 11.88
C PRO A 60 -3.30 9.54 11.56
N ALA A 61 -4.38 10.12 12.10
CA ALA A 61 -5.74 9.66 11.83
C ALA A 61 -6.27 9.99 10.42
N SER A 62 -5.86 11.12 9.82
CA SER A 62 -6.44 11.61 8.55
C SER A 62 -5.47 11.56 7.36
N CYS A 63 -4.16 11.53 7.60
CA CYS A 63 -3.12 11.62 6.57
C CYS A 63 -3.27 10.57 5.46
N PHE A 64 -3.69 9.33 5.79
CA PHE A 64 -3.92 8.31 4.78
C PHE A 64 -5.06 8.69 3.83
N LYS A 65 -6.21 9.10 4.40
CA LYS A 65 -7.40 9.46 3.63
C LYS A 65 -7.13 10.69 2.76
N GLU A 66 -6.42 11.67 3.32
CA GLU A 66 -6.00 12.89 2.62
C GLU A 66 -5.04 12.56 1.47
N GLY A 67 -3.96 11.81 1.73
CA GLY A 67 -3.00 11.41 0.70
C GLY A 67 -3.62 10.59 -0.42
N LYS A 68 -4.48 9.62 -0.07
CA LYS A 68 -5.25 8.82 -1.06
C LYS A 68 -6.15 9.70 -1.91
N SER A 69 -6.89 10.62 -1.29
CA SER A 69 -7.76 11.57 -1.99
C SER A 69 -6.98 12.48 -2.93
N LEU A 70 -5.81 12.97 -2.51
CA LEU A 70 -4.93 13.82 -3.31
C LEU A 70 -4.47 13.11 -4.59
N VAL A 71 -4.07 11.84 -4.48
CA VAL A 71 -3.66 11.04 -5.66
C VAL A 71 -4.86 10.76 -6.57
N LEU A 72 -6.00 10.31 -6.02
CA LEU A 72 -7.18 9.94 -6.81
C LEU A 72 -7.79 11.13 -7.58
N ARG A 73 -7.68 12.35 -7.04
CA ARG A 73 -8.14 13.59 -7.69
C ARG A 73 -7.17 14.13 -8.73
N ASN A 74 -5.97 13.57 -8.86
CA ASN A 74 -4.99 14.06 -9.81
C ASN A 74 -5.36 13.66 -11.24
N ILE A 75 -5.88 14.64 -12.00
CA ILE A 75 -6.36 14.45 -13.38
C ILE A 75 -5.21 14.04 -14.30
N SER A 76 -3.98 14.51 -14.06
CA SER A 76 -2.83 14.25 -14.92
C SER A 76 -2.46 12.76 -14.99
N ILE A 77 -2.65 12.01 -13.90
CA ILE A 77 -2.40 10.56 -13.87
C ILE A 77 -3.34 9.85 -14.86
N ARG A 78 -4.63 10.18 -14.80
CA ARG A 78 -5.67 9.63 -15.68
C ARG A 78 -5.45 10.06 -17.12
N SER A 79 -5.24 11.35 -17.38
CA SER A 79 -5.05 11.88 -18.74
C SER A 79 -3.87 11.22 -19.44
N LYS A 80 -2.74 11.03 -18.75
CA LYS A 80 -1.58 10.34 -19.32
C LYS A 80 -1.88 8.88 -19.66
N LEU A 81 -2.62 8.17 -18.81
CA LEU A 81 -3.02 6.79 -19.09
C LEU A 81 -3.94 6.71 -20.32
N VAL A 82 -4.92 7.61 -20.41
CA VAL A 82 -5.85 7.65 -21.55
C VAL A 82 -5.10 7.90 -22.86
N ILE A 83 -4.20 8.90 -22.89
CA ILE A 83 -3.36 9.19 -24.07
C ILE A 83 -2.54 7.96 -24.47
N LEU A 84 -1.94 7.27 -23.50
CA LEU A 84 -1.13 6.10 -23.74
C LEU A 84 -1.95 4.93 -24.30
N CYS A 85 -3.14 4.67 -23.75
CA CYS A 85 -4.02 3.59 -24.19
C CYS A 85 -4.72 3.87 -25.53
N GLN A 86 -4.84 5.15 -25.90
CA GLN A 86 -5.39 5.58 -27.20
C GLN A 86 -4.31 5.76 -28.27
N SER A 87 -3.03 5.72 -27.90
CA SER A 87 -1.94 5.75 -28.88
C SER A 87 -1.89 4.44 -29.69
N ASN A 88 -1.65 4.55 -31.00
CA ASN A 88 -1.51 3.39 -31.88
C ASN A 88 -0.29 2.55 -31.45
N PRO A 89 -0.38 1.21 -31.33
CA PRO A 89 -1.43 0.33 -31.86
C PRO A 89 -2.49 -0.15 -30.83
N LEU A 90 -2.57 0.44 -29.63
CA LEU A 90 -3.30 -0.17 -28.51
C LEU A 90 -4.82 0.07 -28.53
N SER A 91 -5.27 1.20 -29.09
CA SER A 91 -6.67 1.64 -29.26
C SER A 91 -7.70 0.97 -28.34
N PHE A 92 -7.54 1.09 -27.01
CA PHE A 92 -8.45 0.47 -26.05
C PHE A 92 -9.75 1.27 -25.89
N SER A 93 -10.84 0.57 -25.56
CA SER A 93 -12.10 1.22 -25.17
C SER A 93 -11.91 2.08 -23.91
N THR A 94 -12.53 3.26 -23.90
CA THR A 94 -12.51 4.18 -22.75
C THR A 94 -13.09 3.55 -21.48
N ALA A 95 -14.10 2.70 -21.61
CA ALA A 95 -14.68 1.97 -20.48
C ALA A 95 -13.67 1.01 -19.83
N ALA A 96 -12.91 0.28 -20.65
CA ALA A 96 -11.88 -0.65 -20.17
C ALA A 96 -10.72 0.09 -19.49
N ILE A 97 -10.30 1.23 -20.04
CA ILE A 97 -9.27 2.09 -19.42
C ILE A 97 -9.73 2.55 -18.03
N ASP A 98 -11.00 2.94 -17.90
CA ASP A 98 -11.56 3.41 -16.64
C ASP A 98 -11.68 2.32 -15.58
N GLU A 99 -12.06 1.12 -15.98
CA GLU A 99 -12.13 -0.04 -15.08
C GLU A 99 -10.74 -0.39 -14.54
N VAL A 100 -9.76 -0.49 -15.45
CA VAL A 100 -8.36 -0.76 -15.08
C VAL A 100 -7.81 0.35 -14.18
N TYR A 101 -8.08 1.62 -14.49
CA TYR A 101 -7.63 2.75 -13.68
C TYR A 101 -8.18 2.71 -12.25
N LYS A 102 -9.47 2.39 -12.10
CA LYS A 102 -10.14 2.26 -10.79
C LYS A 102 -9.57 1.12 -9.95
N ILE A 103 -9.00 0.09 -10.57
CA ILE A 103 -8.40 -1.05 -9.86
C ILE A 103 -6.92 -0.79 -9.55
N ILE A 104 -6.15 -0.33 -10.54
CA ILE A 104 -4.69 -0.24 -10.43
C ILE A 104 -4.27 0.91 -9.50
N LEU A 105 -4.87 2.09 -9.64
CA LEU A 105 -4.41 3.25 -8.89
C LEU A 105 -4.55 3.08 -7.36
N PRO A 106 -5.68 2.57 -6.81
CA PRO A 106 -5.76 2.27 -5.38
C PRO A 106 -4.73 1.24 -4.92
N LYS A 107 -4.47 0.20 -5.71
CA LYS A 107 -3.45 -0.81 -5.39
C LYS A 107 -2.05 -0.21 -5.31
N MET A 108 -1.70 0.68 -6.25
CA MET A 108 -0.41 1.39 -6.22
C MET A 108 -0.29 2.28 -4.98
N ILE A 109 -1.35 3.00 -4.62
CA ILE A 109 -1.40 3.82 -3.41
C ILE A 109 -1.17 2.96 -2.17
N HIS A 110 -1.94 1.88 -2.01
CA HIS A 110 -1.85 1.00 -0.84
C HIS A 110 -0.47 0.35 -0.74
N ALA A 111 0.07 -0.16 -1.85
CA ALA A 111 1.39 -0.77 -1.89
C ALA A 111 2.48 0.21 -1.39
N ARG A 112 2.43 1.47 -1.82
CA ARG A 112 3.42 2.46 -1.39
C ARG A 112 3.21 2.95 0.04
N PHE A 113 1.96 3.24 0.42
CA PHE A 113 1.64 3.77 1.74
C PHE A 113 1.93 2.73 2.83
N ALA A 114 1.70 1.44 2.54
CA ALA A 114 2.06 0.35 3.43
C ALA A 114 3.54 0.33 3.79
N VAL A 115 4.45 0.61 2.83
CA VAL A 115 5.89 0.68 3.10
C VAL A 115 6.22 1.80 4.09
N VAL A 116 5.66 3.00 3.85
CA VAL A 116 5.89 4.17 4.72
C VAL A 116 5.34 3.91 6.12
N PHE A 117 4.13 3.38 6.22
CA PHE A 117 3.50 3.04 7.50
C PHE A 117 4.26 1.96 8.26
N ARG A 118 4.69 0.88 7.59
CA ARG A 118 5.50 -0.19 8.22
C ARG A 118 6.82 0.35 8.77
N HIS A 119 7.46 1.25 8.03
CA HIS A 119 8.68 1.88 8.48
C HIS A 119 8.43 2.79 9.69
N TRP A 120 7.41 3.65 9.64
CA TRP A 120 7.00 4.46 10.80
C TRP A 120 6.69 3.57 12.02
N LYS A 121 5.91 2.51 11.84
CA LYS A 121 5.55 1.53 12.89
C LYS A 121 6.79 0.87 13.49
N SER A 122 7.80 0.53 12.67
CA SER A 122 9.03 -0.09 13.16
C SER A 122 9.87 0.80 14.06
N ILE A 123 9.72 2.13 13.93
CA ILE A 123 10.45 3.12 14.73
C ILE A 123 9.65 3.52 15.98
N HIS A 124 8.33 3.68 15.84
CA HIS A 124 7.49 4.33 16.87
C HIS A 124 6.65 3.35 17.69
N CYS A 125 6.41 2.14 17.20
CA CYS A 125 5.66 1.13 17.94
C CYS A 125 6.64 0.08 18.47
N GLU A 126 6.67 -0.09 19.79
CA GLU A 126 7.38 -1.20 20.41
C GLU A 126 6.81 -2.52 19.88
N LYS A 127 7.70 -3.42 19.45
CA LYS A 127 7.33 -4.82 19.24
C LYS A 127 7.11 -5.42 20.61
N HIS A 128 5.90 -5.31 21.15
CA HIS A 128 5.53 -6.21 22.22
C HIS A 128 5.56 -7.63 21.62
N GLU A 129 6.44 -8.50 22.12
CA GLU A 129 6.35 -9.95 21.91
C GLU A 129 5.09 -10.47 22.63
N VAL A 130 3.92 -9.99 22.23
CA VAL A 130 2.68 -10.66 22.58
C VAL A 130 2.52 -11.72 21.52
N ALA A 131 3.08 -12.90 21.79
CA ALA A 131 2.56 -14.10 21.17
C ALA A 131 1.04 -14.07 21.39
N LEU A 132 0.25 -13.82 20.33
CA LEU A 132 -1.20 -13.94 20.34
C LEU A 132 -1.61 -15.43 20.40
N ARG A 133 -1.01 -16.13 21.36
CA ARG A 133 -1.49 -17.36 21.97
C ARG A 133 -1.36 -17.14 23.47
N PRO A 134 -2.32 -16.44 24.12
CA PRO A 134 -2.47 -16.63 25.55
C PRO A 134 -2.66 -18.13 25.71
N LYS A 135 -1.77 -18.78 26.49
CA LYS A 135 -1.80 -20.20 26.77
C LYS A 135 -3.25 -20.61 27.07
N LEU A 136 -3.89 -21.28 26.11
CA LEU A 136 -5.10 -22.06 26.35
C LEU A 136 -4.69 -23.21 27.26
N LYS A 137 -4.63 -22.96 28.57
CA LYS A 137 -4.74 -24.01 29.57
C LYS A 137 -6.10 -23.85 30.21
N ALA A 138 -7.04 -24.66 29.72
CA ALA A 138 -8.30 -24.89 30.38
C ALA A 138 -8.07 -25.48 31.78
N SER A 139 -8.78 -24.90 32.77
CA SER A 139 -9.03 -25.40 34.13
C SER A 139 -7.80 -25.53 35.04
N VAL A 140 -7.76 -24.89 36.22
CA VAL A 140 -8.50 -25.29 37.42
C VAL A 140 -8.89 -24.05 38.24
N LYS A 141 -10.15 -24.04 38.73
CA LYS A 141 -10.69 -23.09 39.70
C LYS A 141 -9.87 -23.16 41.01
N VAL A 142 -9.35 -22.03 41.46
CA VAL A 142 -9.08 -21.83 42.89
C VAL A 142 -9.66 -20.47 43.29
N ASN A 143 -10.79 -20.55 44.00
CA ASN A 143 -11.36 -19.45 44.75
C ASN A 143 -10.38 -19.01 45.84
N ASN A 144 -10.21 -17.70 46.02
CA ASN A 144 -10.22 -17.05 47.33
C ASN A 144 -10.30 -15.53 47.15
N GLY A 145 -11.33 -14.92 47.76
CA GLY A 145 -11.62 -13.49 47.65
C GLY A 145 -11.07 -12.64 48.79
N LYS A 146 -11.02 -11.31 48.59
CA LYS A 146 -11.89 -10.30 49.23
C LYS A 146 -11.40 -8.87 48.88
N ASP A 147 -12.31 -8.13 48.25
CA ASP A 147 -12.70 -6.70 48.36
C ASP A 147 -11.76 -5.47 48.32
N TYR A 148 -12.42 -4.38 47.87
CA TYR A 148 -12.12 -2.93 47.80
C TYR A 148 -11.50 -2.44 46.47
N LYS A 149 -12.09 -1.51 45.68
CA LYS A 149 -13.08 -0.43 45.89
C LYS A 149 -13.82 -0.09 44.56
N LYS A 150 -15.12 0.21 44.63
CA LYS A 150 -15.98 0.84 43.58
C LYS A 150 -15.78 2.37 43.69
N ARG A 151 -15.42 3.18 42.67
CA ARG A 151 -16.13 3.77 41.48
C ARG A 151 -15.26 4.97 40.99
N PRO A 152 -15.54 5.69 39.87
CA PRO A 152 -16.57 5.50 38.84
C PRO A 152 -15.98 5.38 37.40
N ALA A 153 -16.89 5.31 36.43
CA ALA A 153 -16.66 5.00 35.03
C ALA A 153 -16.19 6.19 34.18
N ALA A 154 -15.61 5.80 33.02
CA ALA A 154 -15.49 6.52 31.75
C ALA A 154 -14.34 7.52 31.57
N GLU A 155 -13.27 7.04 30.93
CA GLU A 155 -12.86 7.52 29.60
C GLU A 155 -12.11 6.37 28.91
N GLN A 156 -12.53 6.01 27.69
CA GLN A 156 -11.89 4.95 26.91
C GLN A 156 -10.48 5.41 26.49
N PRO A 157 -9.42 4.59 26.65
CA PRO A 157 -8.17 4.89 25.97
C PRO A 157 -8.40 4.68 24.47
N GLY A 158 -8.15 5.74 23.71
CA GLY A 158 -8.45 5.86 22.30
C GLY A 158 -8.02 4.65 21.48
N GLU A 159 -8.86 4.36 20.49
CA GLU A 159 -8.56 3.49 19.35
C GLU A 159 -7.10 3.72 18.94
N SER A 160 -6.27 2.69 19.10
CA SER A 160 -4.87 2.73 18.72
C SER A 160 -4.82 3.19 17.26
N VAL A 161 -4.22 4.34 17.00
CA VAL A 161 -4.14 4.91 15.65
C VAL A 161 -3.46 3.93 14.68
N ALA A 162 -2.65 3.01 15.21
CA ALA A 162 -2.07 1.90 14.47
C ALA A 162 -3.11 0.86 14.02
N ASP A 163 -4.17 0.63 14.78
CA ASP A 163 -5.25 -0.32 14.44
C ASP A 163 -6.20 0.29 13.39
N THR A 164 -6.53 1.57 13.50
CA THR A 164 -7.30 2.29 12.47
C THR A 164 -6.54 2.37 11.14
N LEU A 165 -5.24 2.66 11.18
CA LEU A 165 -4.39 2.66 9.98
C LEU A 165 -4.18 1.25 9.41
N PHE A 166 -4.11 0.23 10.25
CA PHE A 166 -4.00 -1.16 9.81
C PHE A 166 -5.25 -1.61 9.04
N CYS A 167 -6.44 -1.30 9.55
CA CYS A 167 -7.70 -1.59 8.85
C CYS A 167 -7.80 -0.87 7.49
N ILE A 168 -7.27 0.35 7.39
CA ILE A 168 -7.29 1.15 6.17
C ILE A 168 -6.25 0.70 5.12
N ILE A 169 -5.12 0.11 5.55
CA ILE A 169 -4.05 -0.36 4.64
C ILE A 169 -4.33 -1.78 4.11
N VAL A 170 -5.08 -2.58 4.87
CA VAL A 170 -5.35 -4.00 4.53
C VAL A 170 -6.58 -4.16 3.60
N TRP A 171 -7.41 -3.12 3.41
CA TRP A 171 -8.57 -3.11 2.52
C TRP A 171 -8.43 -2.10 1.37
#